data_AF-A0A1H0Q619-F1
#
_entry.id   AF-A0A1H0Q619-F1
#
_cell.length_a   1.000
_cell.length_b   1.000
_cell.length_c   1.000
_cell.angle_alpha   90.00
_cell.angle_beta   90.00
_cell.angle_gamma   90.00
#
_symmetry.space_group_name_H-M   'P 1'
#
loop_
_entity.id
_entity.type
_entity.pdbx_description
1 polymer ?
#
loop_
_entity_poly.entity_id
_entity_poly.type
_entity_poly.pdbx_seq_one_letter_code
_entity_poly.pdbx_strand_id
1 'polypeptide(L)'
;MDRMDAREAFERLYARVAAEGREEMLFGKETYEKAVKVLDKYAVANAGKGIFEFEFPFTGQPRMDLLAGYECRNLCAPVNFVGEVNPLIQNFFDAFAREPSFADYVYGYSFDLSAGASEDTMPGLYLLPPLGRPTEAYVPILLKTLGGEAFIPKVMNAFAEAPFRWQPHYAGYMAGRPGAPTRLGFSIKKADCLYYAEKREALLLDIETYMGREFSPEGRELLRFLAAGGWIYDLQFDLYPDGTLGDNLGVALSFDSNDVDPRKAAGFLERGAAGEKLRYLEHIGLADSRWRQMDRACYGVQHIVHSEGKRRLAGDVVKLDGIKVRFKKGNAYLAKGYLLAQSYYL
;
A
#
# COMPACT_ATOMS: atom_id res chain seq x y z
N MET A 1 2.17 3.64 28.46
CA MET A 1 0.96 3.92 27.66
C MET A 1 0.47 2.59 27.15
N ASP A 2 -0.73 2.19 27.55
CA ASP A 2 -1.31 0.93 27.11
C ASP A 2 -1.62 0.99 25.61
N ARG A 3 -1.45 -0.14 24.93
CA ARG A 3 -1.38 -0.24 23.48
C ARG A 3 -2.62 -0.98 22.97
N MET A 4 -3.24 -0.49 21.89
CA MET A 4 -4.31 -1.25 21.24
C MET A 4 -3.69 -2.40 20.46
N ASP A 5 -4.30 -3.57 20.57
CA ASP A 5 -3.90 -4.73 19.79
C ASP A 5 -4.25 -4.52 18.31
N ALA A 6 -3.36 -4.95 17.41
CA ALA A 6 -3.53 -4.75 15.98
C ALA A 6 -4.74 -5.53 15.42
N ARG A 7 -5.08 -6.71 15.97
CA ARG A 7 -6.30 -7.44 15.62
C ARG A 7 -7.54 -6.67 16.08
N GLU A 8 -7.56 -6.19 17.33
CA GLU A 8 -8.67 -5.36 17.85
C GLU A 8 -8.89 -4.12 16.96
N ALA A 9 -7.81 -3.44 16.60
CA ALA A 9 -7.84 -2.29 15.72
C ALA A 9 -8.44 -2.65 14.34
N PHE A 10 -7.97 -3.72 13.71
CA PHE A 10 -8.48 -4.16 12.42
C PHE A 10 -9.98 -4.49 12.46
N GLU A 11 -10.42 -5.30 13.43
CA GLU A 11 -11.81 -5.75 13.51
C GLU A 11 -12.77 -4.57 13.65
N ARG A 12 -12.41 -3.56 14.44
CA ARG A 12 -13.20 -2.32 14.59
C ARG A 12 -13.25 -1.50 13.31
N LEU A 13 -12.10 -1.37 12.64
CA LEU A 13 -11.99 -0.63 11.38
C LEU A 13 -12.82 -1.31 10.29
N TYR A 14 -12.67 -2.63 10.15
CA TYR A 14 -13.41 -3.44 9.20
C TYR A 14 -14.91 -3.35 9.43
N ALA A 15 -15.39 -3.55 10.66
CA ALA A 15 -16.82 -3.55 10.98
C ALA A 15 -17.53 -2.24 10.57
N ARG A 16 -16.85 -1.11 10.66
CA ARG A 16 -17.41 0.19 10.25
C ARG A 16 -17.37 0.40 8.75
N VAL A 17 -16.30 -0.03 8.08
CA VAL A 17 -16.26 0.01 6.61
C VAL A 17 -17.32 -0.91 6.00
N ALA A 18 -17.47 -2.10 6.57
CA ALA A 18 -18.45 -3.12 6.20
C ALA A 18 -19.91 -2.73 6.50
N ALA A 19 -20.12 -1.77 7.41
CA ALA A 19 -21.45 -1.34 7.82
C ALA A 19 -22.37 -1.00 6.63
N GLU A 20 -23.68 -1.10 6.86
CA GLU A 20 -24.70 -0.87 5.82
C GLU A 20 -24.59 -1.84 4.62
N GLY A 21 -23.96 -3.02 4.81
CA GLY A 21 -23.89 -4.08 3.82
C GLY A 21 -22.87 -3.87 2.71
N ARG A 22 -21.86 -3.02 2.92
CA ARG A 22 -20.81 -2.74 1.92
C ARG A 22 -19.78 -3.86 1.76
N GLU A 23 -19.65 -4.73 2.76
CA GLU A 23 -18.64 -5.79 2.84
C GLU A 23 -18.52 -6.65 1.57
N GLU A 24 -19.63 -7.22 1.09
CA GLU A 24 -19.61 -8.11 -0.06
C GLU A 24 -19.26 -7.35 -1.34
N MET A 25 -19.71 -6.09 -1.43
CA MET A 25 -19.47 -5.25 -2.59
C MET A 25 -18.00 -4.79 -2.69
N LEU A 26 -17.40 -4.36 -1.58
CA LEU A 26 -16.02 -3.86 -1.56
C LEU A 26 -15.01 -4.99 -1.42
N PHE A 27 -15.23 -5.88 -0.46
CA PHE A 27 -14.23 -6.84 0.00
C PHE A 27 -14.53 -8.27 -0.41
N GLY A 28 -15.76 -8.59 -0.83
CA GLY A 28 -16.15 -9.96 -1.16
C GLY A 28 -16.35 -10.86 0.06
N LYS A 29 -16.96 -12.01 -0.19
CA LYS A 29 -17.26 -13.02 0.85
C LYS A 29 -15.96 -13.63 1.39
N GLU A 30 -16.00 -14.02 2.66
CA GLU A 30 -14.92 -14.74 3.36
C GLU A 30 -13.63 -13.93 3.59
N THR A 31 -13.58 -12.68 3.14
CA THR A 31 -12.39 -11.85 3.23
C THR A 31 -12.07 -11.44 4.66
N TYR A 32 -13.09 -11.22 5.48
CA TYR A 32 -12.93 -10.95 6.90
C TYR A 32 -12.23 -12.12 7.60
N GLU A 33 -12.72 -13.35 7.42
CA GLU A 33 -12.18 -14.55 8.03
C GLU A 33 -10.74 -14.81 7.57
N LYS A 34 -10.42 -14.54 6.29
CA LYS A 34 -9.06 -14.64 5.76
C LYS A 34 -8.13 -13.60 6.40
N ALA A 35 -8.59 -12.35 6.52
CA ALA A 35 -7.82 -11.29 7.15
C ALA A 35 -7.54 -11.58 8.64
N VAL A 36 -8.55 -12.05 9.38
CA VAL A 36 -8.41 -12.43 10.79
C VAL A 36 -7.39 -13.56 10.96
N LYS A 37 -7.46 -14.63 10.15
CA LYS A 37 -6.48 -15.73 10.20
C LYS A 37 -5.04 -15.25 9.98
N VAL A 38 -4.85 -14.34 9.03
CA VAL A 38 -3.55 -13.72 8.77
C VAL A 38 -3.09 -12.91 9.99
N LEU A 39 -3.97 -12.09 10.57
CA LEU A 39 -3.62 -11.27 11.74
C LEU A 39 -3.34 -12.10 12.99
N ASP A 40 -4.02 -13.22 13.18
CA ASP A 40 -3.78 -14.14 14.30
C ASP A 40 -2.37 -14.72 14.30
N LYS A 41 -1.73 -14.74 13.13
CA LYS A 41 -0.34 -15.15 12.98
C LYS A 41 0.63 -13.97 12.94
N TYR A 42 0.34 -12.99 12.09
CA TYR A 42 1.31 -11.97 11.68
C TYR A 42 1.13 -10.61 12.33
N ALA A 43 0.04 -10.36 13.07
CA ALA A 43 -0.11 -9.10 13.80
C ALA A 43 1.01 -8.96 14.85
N VAL A 44 1.58 -7.76 14.96
CA VAL A 44 2.57 -7.47 15.99
C VAL A 44 1.84 -7.16 17.29
N ALA A 45 2.02 -8.04 18.27
CA ALA A 45 1.44 -7.90 19.59
C ALA A 45 1.97 -6.63 20.26
N ASN A 46 1.07 -5.87 20.87
CA ASN A 46 1.41 -4.64 21.58
C ASN A 46 2.17 -3.62 20.73
N ALA A 47 1.96 -3.53 19.42
CA ALA A 47 2.57 -2.47 18.60
C ALA A 47 2.00 -1.06 18.89
N GLY A 48 0.81 -0.98 19.50
CA GLY A 48 0.20 0.28 19.96
C GLY A 48 -0.44 1.15 18.90
N LYS A 49 0.06 1.11 17.66
CA LYS A 49 -0.50 1.81 16.49
C LYS A 49 -0.24 1.00 15.23
N GLY A 50 -1.18 0.12 14.87
CA GLY A 50 -1.20 -0.51 13.55
C GLY A 50 -1.76 0.44 12.51
N ILE A 51 -1.12 0.51 11.35
CA ILE A 51 -1.60 1.24 10.18
C ILE A 51 -2.08 0.18 9.18
N PHE A 52 -3.35 0.23 8.82
CA PHE A 52 -3.92 -0.71 7.86
C PHE A 52 -4.26 0.01 6.56
N GLU A 53 -3.99 -0.64 5.45
CA GLU A 53 -4.45 -0.20 4.15
C GLU A 53 -5.28 -1.33 3.52
N PHE A 54 -6.53 -1.00 3.21
CA PHE A 54 -7.47 -1.90 2.54
C PHE A 54 -7.42 -1.62 1.04
N GLU A 55 -6.83 -2.52 0.27
CA GLU A 55 -6.84 -2.43 -1.19
C GLU A 55 -7.96 -3.29 -1.76
N PHE A 56 -8.80 -2.76 -2.65
CA PHE A 56 -9.82 -3.58 -3.33
C PHE A 56 -9.94 -3.19 -4.81
N PRO A 57 -10.20 -4.15 -5.71
CA PRO A 57 -10.32 -3.89 -7.12
C PRO A 57 -11.65 -3.19 -7.43
N PHE A 58 -11.64 -2.28 -8.41
CA PHE A 58 -12.85 -1.62 -8.89
C PHE A 58 -13.63 -2.43 -9.92
N THR A 59 -13.06 -3.52 -10.45
CA THR A 59 -13.72 -4.38 -11.43
C THR A 59 -13.44 -5.85 -11.13
N GLY A 60 -14.26 -6.76 -11.68
CA GLY A 60 -14.18 -8.20 -11.43
C GLY A 60 -14.71 -8.61 -10.05
N GLN A 61 -14.24 -9.75 -9.54
CA GLN A 61 -14.70 -10.28 -8.25
C GLN A 61 -14.29 -9.35 -7.09
N PRO A 62 -15.22 -8.96 -6.19
CA PRO A 62 -14.89 -8.27 -4.95
C PRO A 62 -13.90 -9.09 -4.10
N ARG A 63 -12.88 -8.40 -3.58
CA ARG A 63 -11.79 -8.95 -2.76
C ARG A 63 -11.05 -7.81 -2.06
N MET A 64 -10.30 -8.10 -1.01
CA MET A 64 -9.42 -7.13 -0.34
C MET A 64 -8.00 -7.70 -0.24
N ASP A 65 -6.99 -6.89 -0.52
CA ASP A 65 -5.62 -7.14 -0.07
C ASP A 65 -5.40 -6.36 1.23
N LEU A 66 -4.68 -6.96 2.17
CA LEU A 66 -4.39 -6.36 3.46
C LEU A 66 -2.92 -5.97 3.52
N LEU A 67 -2.67 -4.69 3.73
CA LEU A 67 -1.36 -4.18 4.12
C LEU A 67 -1.42 -3.69 5.57
N ALA A 68 -0.47 -4.12 6.40
CA ALA A 68 -0.37 -3.72 7.80
C ALA A 68 1.05 -3.25 8.12
N GLY A 69 1.16 -1.97 8.46
CA GLY A 69 2.41 -1.27 8.77
C GLY A 69 2.50 -0.85 10.23
N TYR A 70 3.72 -0.75 10.71
CA TYR A 70 4.06 -0.36 12.07
C TYR A 70 5.24 0.61 12.05
N GLU A 71 5.16 1.67 12.85
CA GLU A 71 6.29 2.59 13.04
C GLU A 71 7.36 1.94 13.92
N CYS A 72 8.64 1.98 13.51
CA CYS A 72 9.75 1.34 14.25
C CYS A 72 9.87 1.82 15.69
N ARG A 73 9.67 3.11 15.96
CA ARG A 73 9.69 3.68 17.32
C ARG A 73 8.74 3.00 18.31
N ASN A 74 7.70 2.33 17.81
CA ASN A 74 6.72 1.65 18.63
C ASN A 74 7.08 0.18 18.86
N LEU A 75 8.15 -0.33 18.24
CA LEU A 75 8.56 -1.72 18.29
C LEU A 75 9.84 -1.89 19.13
N CYS A 76 9.98 -3.05 19.74
CA CYS A 76 11.14 -3.42 20.55
C CYS A 76 11.53 -4.84 20.18
N ALA A 77 12.83 -5.10 20.01
CA ALA A 77 13.32 -6.45 19.75
C ALA A 77 13.47 -7.26 21.06
N PRO A 78 13.12 -8.55 21.08
CA PRO A 78 12.44 -9.29 20.00
C PRO A 78 11.01 -8.80 19.79
N VAL A 79 10.62 -8.63 18.53
CA VAL A 79 9.27 -8.22 18.15
C VAL A 79 8.34 -9.39 18.41
N ASN A 80 7.33 -9.17 19.25
CA ASN A 80 6.37 -10.22 19.57
C ASN A 80 5.23 -10.21 18.56
N PHE A 81 5.04 -11.31 17.85
CA PHE A 81 3.87 -11.54 17.01
C PHE A 81 2.77 -12.23 17.82
N VAL A 82 1.52 -12.16 17.35
CA VAL A 82 0.39 -12.88 17.97
C VAL A 82 0.57 -14.40 17.85
N GLY A 83 1.04 -14.88 16.69
CA GLY A 83 1.33 -16.30 16.45
C GLY A 83 2.80 -16.56 16.11
N GLU A 84 3.12 -17.84 15.92
CA GLU A 84 4.45 -18.25 15.46
C GLU A 84 4.64 -17.88 13.98
N VAL A 85 5.64 -17.04 13.70
CA VAL A 85 5.96 -16.59 12.35
C VAL A 85 7.23 -17.27 11.81
N ASN A 86 7.38 -17.26 10.48
CA ASN A 86 8.60 -17.73 9.85
C ASN A 86 9.84 -16.99 10.41
N PRO A 87 10.96 -17.68 10.72
CA PRO A 87 12.16 -17.05 11.25
C PRO A 87 12.72 -15.90 10.41
N LEU A 88 12.55 -15.92 9.08
CA LEU A 88 12.95 -14.81 8.21
C LEU A 88 12.14 -13.54 8.49
N ILE A 89 10.84 -13.69 8.77
CA ILE A 89 9.96 -12.56 9.11
C ILE A 89 10.33 -12.04 10.50
N GLN A 90 10.55 -12.93 11.47
CA GLN A 90 11.03 -12.55 12.79
C GLN A 90 12.35 -11.77 12.70
N ASN A 91 13.33 -12.30 11.96
CA ASN A 91 14.65 -11.67 11.79
C ASN A 91 14.55 -10.30 11.11
N PHE A 92 13.67 -10.17 10.10
CA PHE A 92 13.38 -8.89 9.48
C PHE A 92 12.85 -7.90 10.53
N PHE A 93 11.75 -8.20 11.22
CA PHE A 93 11.16 -7.27 12.18
C PHE A 93 12.10 -6.91 13.34
N ASP A 94 12.86 -7.89 13.85
CA ASP A 94 13.86 -7.71 14.90
C ASP A 94 15.02 -6.81 14.46
N ALA A 95 15.52 -6.99 13.24
CA ALA A 95 16.64 -6.20 12.73
C ALA A 95 16.28 -4.71 12.64
N PHE A 96 15.07 -4.41 12.13
CA PHE A 96 14.59 -3.02 12.04
C PHE A 96 14.26 -2.43 13.41
N ALA A 97 13.70 -3.21 14.33
CA ALA A 97 13.43 -2.75 15.69
C ALA A 97 14.69 -2.48 16.53
N ARG A 98 15.84 -3.06 16.15
CA ARG A 98 17.14 -2.83 16.83
C ARG A 98 17.88 -1.59 16.34
N GLU A 99 17.57 -1.08 15.15
CA GLU A 99 18.32 -0.02 14.49
C GLU A 99 17.75 1.37 14.85
N PRO A 100 18.40 2.15 15.74
CA PRO A 100 17.83 3.40 16.23
C PRO A 100 17.62 4.44 15.12
N SER A 101 18.43 4.39 14.05
CA SER A 101 18.29 5.30 12.91
C SER A 101 17.01 5.07 12.10
N PHE A 102 16.29 3.98 12.38
CA PHE A 102 15.03 3.64 11.74
C PHE A 102 13.79 4.02 12.55
N ALA A 103 13.90 4.71 13.69
CA ALA A 103 12.76 5.04 14.55
C ALA A 103 11.56 5.68 13.81
N ASP A 104 11.80 6.40 12.72
CA ASP A 104 10.79 7.09 11.91
C ASP A 104 10.28 6.30 10.70
N TYR A 105 10.75 5.08 10.50
CA TYR A 105 10.39 4.25 9.36
C TYR A 105 9.12 3.48 9.68
N VAL A 106 8.37 3.17 8.62
CA VAL A 106 7.24 2.23 8.68
C VAL A 106 7.67 0.96 7.97
N TYR A 107 7.44 -0.19 8.59
CA TYR A 107 7.61 -1.48 7.93
C TYR A 107 6.41 -2.36 8.21
N GLY A 108 6.23 -3.35 7.36
CA GLY A 108 5.04 -4.17 7.45
C GLY A 108 5.01 -5.29 6.46
N TYR A 109 3.83 -5.86 6.34
CA TYR A 109 3.55 -6.97 5.45
C TYR A 109 2.29 -6.71 4.63
N SER A 110 2.27 -7.28 3.43
CA SER A 110 1.13 -7.26 2.52
C SER A 110 0.72 -8.68 2.18
N PHE A 111 -0.58 -8.94 2.28
CA PHE A 111 -1.20 -10.21 1.93
C PHE A 111 -2.22 -10.01 0.81
N ASP A 112 -2.07 -10.80 -0.25
CA ASP A 112 -3.11 -10.99 -1.25
C ASP A 112 -4.10 -12.03 -0.71
N LEU A 113 -5.20 -11.56 -0.11
CA LEU A 113 -6.20 -12.47 0.49
C LEU A 113 -7.01 -13.19 -0.58
N SER A 114 -6.88 -12.80 -1.85
CA SER A 114 -7.64 -13.38 -2.95
C SER A 114 -7.00 -14.62 -3.56
N ALA A 115 -5.67 -14.75 -3.45
CA ALA A 115 -4.93 -15.92 -3.92
C ALA A 115 -5.10 -17.16 -3.03
N GLY A 116 -6.07 -17.15 -2.10
CA GLY A 116 -6.26 -18.22 -1.13
C GLY A 116 -5.12 -18.24 -0.11
N ALA A 117 -4.69 -17.06 0.35
CA ALA A 117 -3.65 -16.90 1.37
C ALA A 117 -3.84 -17.95 2.47
N SER A 118 -2.97 -18.94 2.45
CA SER A 118 -2.83 -19.89 3.55
C SER A 118 -1.93 -19.28 4.60
N GLU A 119 -1.97 -19.81 5.82
CA GLU A 119 -1.02 -19.45 6.87
C GLU A 119 0.45 -19.67 6.44
N ASP A 120 0.70 -20.46 5.40
CA ASP A 120 2.03 -20.74 4.86
C ASP A 120 2.45 -19.81 3.71
N THR A 121 1.55 -18.92 3.27
CA THR A 121 1.87 -17.96 2.21
C THR A 121 2.78 -16.88 2.78
N MET A 122 4.01 -16.80 2.27
CA MET A 122 4.95 -15.75 2.68
C MET A 122 4.42 -14.37 2.24
N PRO A 123 4.21 -13.42 3.17
CA PRO A 123 3.79 -12.08 2.81
C PRO A 123 4.84 -11.34 1.97
N GLY A 124 4.39 -10.32 1.26
CA GLY A 124 5.30 -9.27 0.78
C GLY A 124 5.73 -8.42 1.96
N LEU A 125 7.02 -8.35 2.26
CA LEU A 125 7.58 -7.53 3.34
C LEU A 125 8.04 -6.20 2.76
N TYR A 126 7.68 -5.08 3.38
CA TYR A 126 8.08 -3.76 2.88
C TYR A 126 8.67 -2.89 3.98
N LEU A 127 9.51 -1.97 3.55
CA LEU A 127 10.09 -0.93 4.37
C LEU A 127 9.91 0.43 3.67
N LEU A 128 9.22 1.32 4.36
CA LEU A 128 8.83 2.66 3.95
C LEU A 128 9.58 3.68 4.83
N PRO A 129 10.77 4.14 4.42
CA PRO A 129 11.43 5.27 5.05
C PRO A 129 10.61 6.57 4.92
N PRO A 130 10.88 7.58 5.76
CA PRO A 130 10.52 8.96 5.44
C PRO A 130 11.04 9.36 4.04
N LEU A 131 10.26 10.16 3.31
CA LEU A 131 10.62 10.56 1.96
C LEU A 131 11.99 11.28 1.93
N GLY A 132 12.83 10.91 0.96
CA GLY A 132 14.15 11.50 0.77
C GLY A 132 15.28 10.85 1.58
N ARG A 133 15.01 9.76 2.31
CA ARG A 133 16.09 8.96 2.90
C ARG A 133 16.89 8.23 1.80
N PRO A 134 18.23 8.18 1.91
CA PRO A 134 19.07 7.50 0.94
C PRO A 134 18.83 5.98 0.98
N THR A 135 18.75 5.35 -0.19
CA THR A 135 18.54 3.91 -0.36
C THR A 135 19.59 3.06 0.32
N GLU A 136 20.83 3.56 0.40
CA GLU A 136 21.99 2.94 1.05
C GLU A 136 21.74 2.71 2.54
N ALA A 137 20.91 3.53 3.17
CA ALA A 137 20.62 3.41 4.59
C ALA A 137 19.77 2.17 4.89
N TYR A 138 18.98 1.67 3.95
CA TYR A 138 17.91 0.73 4.27
C TYR A 138 17.82 -0.51 3.36
N VAL A 139 18.12 -0.38 2.06
CA VAL A 139 18.08 -1.50 1.12
C VAL A 139 19.04 -2.63 1.52
N PRO A 140 20.30 -2.37 1.91
CA PRO A 140 21.21 -3.44 2.33
C PRO A 140 20.69 -4.21 3.54
N ILE A 141 20.13 -3.52 4.54
CA ILE A 141 19.60 -4.18 5.75
C ILE A 141 18.37 -5.02 5.40
N LEU A 142 17.45 -4.49 4.59
CA LEU A 142 16.27 -5.21 4.10
C LEU A 142 16.67 -6.51 3.40
N LEU A 143 17.59 -6.44 2.44
CA LEU A 143 17.92 -7.61 1.63
C LEU A 143 18.82 -8.60 2.38
N LYS A 144 19.75 -8.15 3.23
CA LYS A 144 20.58 -9.06 4.05
C LYS A 144 19.73 -9.88 5.02
N THR A 145 18.77 -9.24 5.69
CA THR A 145 17.87 -9.91 6.66
C THR A 145 16.98 -10.95 5.99
N LEU A 146 16.73 -10.81 4.69
CA LEU A 146 15.89 -11.70 3.90
C LEU A 146 16.70 -12.66 3.00
N GLY A 147 18.03 -12.74 3.18
CA GLY A 147 18.90 -13.64 2.42
C GLY A 147 19.18 -13.22 0.97
N GLY A 148 18.84 -11.98 0.59
CA GLY A 148 19.01 -11.40 -0.74
C GLY A 148 20.30 -10.58 -0.94
N GLU A 149 21.37 -10.84 -0.18
CA GLU A 149 22.58 -10.00 -0.19
C GLU A 149 23.21 -9.85 -1.58
N ALA A 150 23.25 -10.94 -2.36
CA ALA A 150 23.76 -10.93 -3.73
C ALA A 150 22.95 -10.03 -4.70
N PHE A 151 21.74 -9.64 -4.31
CA PHE A 151 20.85 -8.81 -5.12
C PHE A 151 20.96 -7.31 -4.81
N ILE A 152 21.61 -6.92 -3.71
CA ILE A 152 21.77 -5.52 -3.29
C ILE A 152 22.31 -4.64 -4.41
N PRO A 153 23.41 -4.99 -5.12
CA PRO A 153 23.97 -4.11 -6.14
C PRO A 153 22.97 -3.81 -7.27
N LYS A 154 22.14 -4.79 -7.64
CA LYS A 154 21.15 -4.61 -8.72
C LYS A 154 20.01 -3.70 -8.29
N VAL A 155 19.51 -3.85 -7.05
CA VAL A 155 18.46 -2.99 -6.51
C VAL A 155 18.96 -1.55 -6.36
N MET A 156 20.17 -1.37 -5.85
CA MET A 156 20.80 -0.04 -5.74
C MET A 156 20.99 0.61 -7.11
N ASN A 157 21.46 -0.15 -8.11
CA ASN A 157 21.60 0.34 -9.48
C ASN A 157 20.25 0.76 -10.08
N ALA A 158 19.20 -0.04 -9.89
CA ALA A 158 17.86 0.28 -10.37
C ALA A 158 17.29 1.57 -9.75
N PHE A 159 17.57 1.85 -8.48
CA PHE A 159 17.21 3.14 -7.87
C PHE A 159 18.04 4.30 -8.44
N ALA A 160 19.33 4.09 -8.69
CA ALA A 160 20.23 5.12 -9.22
C ALA A 160 19.96 5.48 -10.69
N GLU A 161 19.48 4.53 -11.49
CA GLU A 161 19.11 4.73 -12.91
C GLU A 161 17.73 5.36 -13.10
N ALA A 162 16.96 5.53 -12.02
CA ALA A 162 15.62 6.11 -12.11
C ALA A 162 15.69 7.58 -12.58
N PRO A 163 14.71 8.05 -13.37
CA PRO A 163 14.57 9.45 -13.72
C PRO A 163 14.68 10.37 -12.51
N PHE A 164 15.42 11.48 -12.62
CA PHE A 164 15.79 12.32 -11.47
C PHE A 164 14.59 12.93 -10.69
N ARG A 165 13.41 13.01 -11.32
CA ARG A 165 12.16 13.47 -10.70
C ARG A 165 11.51 12.44 -9.81
N TRP A 166 11.96 11.19 -9.90
CA TRP A 166 11.46 10.06 -9.13
C TRP A 166 12.34 9.89 -7.91
N GLN A 167 11.72 9.97 -6.74
CA GLN A 167 12.41 9.78 -5.48
C GLN A 167 12.23 8.34 -5.03
N PRO A 168 13.30 7.59 -4.76
CA PRO A 168 13.17 6.32 -4.06
C PRO A 168 12.35 6.51 -2.78
N HIS A 169 11.29 5.71 -2.64
CA HIS A 169 10.36 5.84 -1.52
C HIS A 169 10.32 4.59 -0.67
N TYR A 170 10.30 3.40 -1.27
CA TYR A 170 10.31 2.15 -0.51
C TYR A 170 10.88 0.99 -1.32
N ALA A 171 11.29 -0.05 -0.60
CA ALA A 171 11.61 -1.34 -1.17
C ALA A 171 10.80 -2.43 -0.46
N GLY A 172 10.37 -3.45 -1.20
CA GLY A 172 9.66 -4.58 -0.61
C GLY A 172 10.03 -5.91 -1.23
N TYR A 173 10.26 -6.92 -0.41
CA TYR A 173 10.58 -8.27 -0.84
C TYR A 173 9.31 -9.09 -1.00
N MET A 174 9.03 -9.55 -2.22
CA MET A 174 7.77 -10.21 -2.58
C MET A 174 7.95 -11.73 -2.66
N ALA A 175 8.34 -12.35 -1.54
CA ALA A 175 8.68 -13.78 -1.46
C ALA A 175 7.57 -14.72 -1.98
N GLY A 176 6.31 -14.39 -1.70
CA GLY A 176 5.16 -15.18 -2.15
C GLY A 176 4.82 -15.06 -3.64
N ARG A 177 5.58 -14.28 -4.43
CA ARG A 177 5.33 -14.11 -5.87
C ARG A 177 6.30 -14.94 -6.70
N PRO A 178 5.90 -15.41 -7.90
CA PRO A 178 6.81 -16.10 -8.82
C PRO A 178 8.09 -15.29 -9.07
N GLY A 179 9.24 -15.93 -8.89
CA GLY A 179 10.56 -15.30 -9.05
C GLY A 179 11.01 -14.40 -7.88
N ALA A 180 10.24 -14.29 -6.81
CA ALA A 180 10.54 -13.54 -5.58
C ALA A 180 11.16 -12.14 -5.85
N PRO A 181 10.48 -11.28 -6.64
CA PRO A 181 11.04 -9.98 -7.00
C PRO A 181 11.14 -9.05 -5.79
N THR A 182 12.03 -8.07 -5.89
CA THR A 182 12.03 -6.89 -5.03
C THR A 182 11.20 -5.81 -5.71
N ARG A 183 10.12 -5.39 -5.06
CA ARG A 183 9.34 -4.22 -5.46
C ARG A 183 10.11 -2.95 -5.15
N LEU A 184 10.21 -2.10 -6.16
CA LEU A 184 10.75 -0.74 -6.07
C LEU A 184 9.58 0.23 -6.09
N GLY A 185 9.52 1.12 -5.10
CA GLY A 185 8.55 2.20 -5.02
C GLY A 185 9.23 3.55 -5.19
N PHE A 186 8.68 4.39 -6.06
CA PHE A 186 9.17 5.74 -6.33
C PHE A 186 8.06 6.75 -6.10
N SER A 187 8.32 7.77 -5.31
CA SER A 187 7.43 8.91 -5.18
C SER A 187 7.82 10.06 -6.09
N ILE A 188 6.81 10.73 -6.63
CA ILE A 188 6.99 11.95 -7.41
C ILE A 188 6.50 13.11 -6.56
N LYS A 189 7.34 14.13 -6.39
CA LYS A 189 6.97 15.33 -5.63
C LYS A 189 5.90 16.12 -6.38
N LYS A 190 5.01 16.79 -5.65
CA LYS A 190 3.91 17.59 -6.23
C LYS A 190 4.35 18.53 -7.36
N ALA A 191 5.49 19.22 -7.22
CA ALA A 191 6.03 20.09 -8.27
C ALA A 191 6.40 19.33 -9.56
N ASP A 192 6.96 18.13 -9.44
CA ASP A 192 7.29 17.26 -10.56
C ASP A 192 6.04 16.61 -11.16
N CYS A 193 5.01 16.32 -10.35
CA CYS A 193 3.71 15.89 -10.86
C CYS A 193 3.07 16.96 -11.75
N LEU A 194 3.15 18.24 -11.34
CA LEU A 194 2.67 19.37 -12.15
C LEU A 194 3.46 19.49 -13.46
N TYR A 195 4.79 19.31 -13.42
CA TYR A 195 5.61 19.23 -14.63
C TYR A 195 5.11 18.14 -15.58
N TYR A 196 4.87 16.92 -15.09
CA TYR A 196 4.36 15.83 -15.92
C TYR A 196 2.92 16.04 -16.40
N ALA A 197 2.09 16.78 -15.65
CA ALA A 197 0.75 17.15 -16.08
C ALA A 197 0.78 18.05 -17.33
N GLU A 198 1.77 18.95 -17.43
CA GLU A 198 2.02 19.82 -18.59
C GLU A 198 2.83 19.13 -19.70
N LYS A 199 3.76 18.25 -19.33
CA LYS A 199 4.69 17.55 -20.23
C LYS A 199 4.43 16.04 -20.19
N ARG A 200 3.22 15.63 -20.56
CA ARG A 200 2.76 14.24 -20.45
C ARG A 200 3.63 13.24 -21.23
N GLU A 201 4.17 13.66 -22.37
CA GLU A 201 5.12 12.84 -23.15
C GLU A 201 6.43 12.58 -22.39
N ALA A 202 6.87 13.50 -21.52
CA ALA A 202 8.07 13.30 -20.72
C ALA A 202 7.87 12.17 -19.69
N LEU A 203 6.69 12.12 -19.03
CA LEU A 203 6.38 11.00 -18.13
C LEU A 203 6.40 9.67 -18.87
N LEU A 204 5.77 9.64 -20.05
CA LEU A 204 5.71 8.42 -20.85
C LEU A 204 7.12 7.98 -21.25
N LEU A 205 7.95 8.89 -21.77
CA LEU A 205 9.32 8.60 -22.16
C LEU A 205 10.16 8.09 -20.98
N ASP A 206 10.03 8.72 -19.81
CA ASP A 206 10.72 8.31 -18.58
C ASP A 206 10.33 6.88 -18.17
N ILE A 207 9.02 6.56 -18.20
CA ILE A 207 8.51 5.22 -17.90
C ILE A 207 9.00 4.18 -18.91
N GLU A 208 8.86 4.46 -20.21
CA GLU A 208 9.22 3.52 -21.27
C GLU A 208 10.73 3.25 -21.32
N THR A 209 11.52 4.31 -21.09
CA THR A 209 12.98 4.22 -21.02
C THR A 209 13.41 3.42 -19.80
N TYR A 210 12.86 3.71 -18.62
CA TYR A 210 13.18 2.98 -17.40
C TYR A 210 12.78 1.50 -17.49
N MET A 211 11.59 1.20 -18.03
CA MET A 211 11.13 -0.19 -18.20
C MET A 211 11.75 -0.91 -19.42
N GLY A 212 12.45 -0.19 -20.30
CA GLY A 212 13.00 -0.70 -21.55
C GLY A 212 11.95 -1.22 -22.54
N ARG A 213 10.74 -0.66 -22.55
CA ARG A 213 9.64 -1.12 -23.42
C ARG A 213 8.60 -0.04 -23.68
N GLU A 214 7.95 -0.14 -24.84
CA GLU A 214 6.83 0.71 -25.21
C GLU A 214 5.49 0.22 -24.64
N PHE A 215 4.60 1.17 -24.36
CA PHE A 215 3.22 0.92 -23.98
C PHE A 215 2.32 0.82 -25.21
N SER A 216 1.18 0.12 -25.08
CA SER A 216 0.17 0.12 -26.15
C SER A 216 -0.39 1.54 -26.33
N PRO A 217 -0.97 1.87 -27.50
CA PRO A 217 -1.63 3.15 -27.71
C PRO A 217 -2.62 3.52 -26.59
N GLU A 218 -3.42 2.56 -26.16
CA GLU A 218 -4.42 2.72 -25.09
C GLU A 218 -3.74 2.91 -23.73
N GLY A 219 -2.66 2.18 -23.45
CA GLY A 219 -1.86 2.36 -22.24
C GLY A 219 -1.20 3.73 -22.16
N ARG A 220 -0.65 4.21 -23.29
CA ARG A 220 -0.07 5.55 -23.42
C ARG A 220 -1.11 6.64 -23.19
N GLU A 221 -2.29 6.51 -23.80
CA GLU A 221 -3.41 7.43 -23.59
C GLU A 221 -3.81 7.48 -22.11
N LEU A 222 -3.98 6.32 -21.48
CA LEU A 222 -4.35 6.27 -20.07
C LEU A 222 -3.27 6.90 -19.20
N LEU A 223 -1.98 6.61 -19.40
CA LEU A 223 -0.90 7.24 -18.62
C LEU A 223 -0.91 8.78 -18.73
N ARG A 224 -1.11 9.32 -19.94
CA ARG A 224 -1.25 10.77 -20.14
C ARG A 224 -2.47 11.32 -19.39
N PHE A 225 -3.59 10.61 -19.42
CA PHE A 225 -4.80 10.98 -18.71
C PHE A 225 -4.62 10.91 -17.18
N LEU A 226 -3.91 9.91 -16.66
CA LEU A 226 -3.61 9.80 -15.23
C LEU A 226 -2.68 10.94 -14.78
N ALA A 227 -1.67 11.29 -15.59
CA ALA A 227 -0.76 12.41 -15.34
C ALA A 227 -1.49 13.76 -15.36
N ALA A 228 -2.51 13.92 -16.21
CA ALA A 228 -3.33 15.11 -16.26
C ALA A 228 -4.05 15.32 -14.91
N GLY A 229 -3.62 16.32 -14.14
CA GLY A 229 -4.11 16.55 -12.77
C GLY A 229 -2.98 16.63 -11.74
N GLY A 230 -1.79 16.10 -12.06
CA GLY A 230 -0.59 16.29 -11.23
C GLY A 230 -0.65 15.55 -9.89
N TRP A 231 -1.21 14.33 -9.87
CA TRP A 231 -1.50 13.58 -8.63
C TRP A 231 -0.79 12.23 -8.52
N ILE A 232 0.09 11.89 -9.46
CA ILE A 232 0.85 10.63 -9.40
C ILE A 232 1.83 10.75 -8.23
N TYR A 233 1.61 9.99 -7.16
CA TYR A 233 2.45 10.05 -5.95
C TYR A 233 3.33 8.82 -5.76
N ASP A 234 3.04 7.74 -6.49
CA ASP A 234 3.77 6.48 -6.39
C ASP A 234 3.82 5.74 -7.74
N LEU A 235 5.01 5.29 -8.12
CA LEU A 235 5.28 4.37 -9.23
C LEU A 235 5.88 3.10 -8.67
N GLN A 236 5.33 1.95 -9.06
CA GLN A 236 5.74 0.63 -8.55
C GLN A 236 6.24 -0.27 -9.66
N PHE A 237 7.44 -0.80 -9.49
CA PHE A 237 8.06 -1.76 -10.38
C PHE A 237 8.47 -3.01 -9.60
N ASP A 238 8.51 -4.16 -10.26
CA ASP A 238 9.07 -5.38 -9.69
C ASP A 238 10.42 -5.66 -10.37
N LEU A 239 11.51 -5.74 -9.62
CA LEU A 239 12.84 -6.10 -10.09
C LEU A 239 13.15 -7.54 -9.73
N TYR A 240 13.51 -8.36 -10.72
CA TYR A 240 13.84 -9.77 -10.52
C TYR A 240 15.32 -9.97 -10.16
N PRO A 241 15.67 -11.09 -9.50
CA PRO A 241 17.05 -11.36 -9.07
C PRO A 241 18.11 -11.36 -10.19
N ASP A 242 17.69 -11.61 -11.44
CA ASP A 242 18.55 -11.54 -12.63
C ASP A 242 18.84 -10.10 -13.08
N GLY A 243 18.18 -9.10 -12.49
CA GLY A 243 18.30 -7.69 -12.82
C GLY A 243 17.24 -7.18 -13.80
N THR A 244 16.33 -8.04 -14.25
CA THR A 244 15.28 -7.63 -15.18
C THR A 244 14.14 -6.90 -14.46
N LEU A 245 13.66 -5.82 -15.05
CA LEU A 245 12.41 -5.20 -14.64
C LEU A 245 11.23 -5.98 -15.21
N GLY A 246 10.27 -6.26 -14.34
CA GLY A 246 9.05 -6.95 -14.68
C GLY A 246 8.18 -6.20 -15.68
N ASP A 247 7.20 -6.92 -16.22
CA ASP A 247 6.23 -6.35 -17.16
C ASP A 247 5.11 -5.55 -16.49
N ASN A 248 5.11 -5.48 -15.15
CA ASN A 248 4.09 -4.81 -14.35
C ASN A 248 4.54 -3.42 -13.91
N LEU A 249 3.67 -2.45 -14.13
CA LEU A 249 3.77 -1.10 -13.56
C LEU A 249 2.53 -0.85 -12.69
N GLY A 250 2.73 -0.34 -11.48
CA GLY A 250 1.67 0.30 -10.70
C GLY A 250 1.83 1.80 -10.74
N VAL A 251 0.75 2.52 -11.06
CA VAL A 251 0.69 3.99 -10.97
C VAL A 251 -0.37 4.36 -9.94
N ALA A 252 0.06 4.90 -8.81
CA ALA A 252 -0.85 5.34 -7.76
C ALA A 252 -1.07 6.86 -7.83
N LEU A 253 -2.32 7.26 -7.64
CA LEU A 253 -2.79 8.63 -7.64
C LEU A 253 -3.40 8.92 -6.28
N SER A 254 -2.93 9.97 -5.62
CA SER A 254 -3.53 10.43 -4.38
C SER A 254 -4.67 11.36 -4.74
N PHE A 255 -5.74 11.36 -3.95
CA PHE A 255 -6.82 12.31 -4.15
C PHE A 255 -6.58 13.65 -3.43
N ASP A 256 -5.35 13.92 -2.97
CA ASP A 256 -5.07 14.93 -1.93
C ASP A 256 -6.00 14.73 -0.71
N SER A 257 -6.51 13.50 -0.52
CA SER A 257 -7.56 13.17 0.44
C SER A 257 -7.08 13.07 1.88
N ASN A 258 -5.78 13.15 2.11
CA ASN A 258 -5.24 13.37 3.45
C ASN A 258 -5.79 14.66 4.09
N ASP A 259 -6.19 15.64 3.26
CA ASP A 259 -6.86 16.88 3.67
C ASP A 259 -8.39 16.78 3.70
N VAL A 260 -8.97 15.67 3.23
CA VAL A 260 -10.41 15.43 3.29
C VAL A 260 -10.76 15.00 4.71
N ASP A 261 -11.42 15.91 5.43
CA ASP A 261 -12.08 15.59 6.69
C ASP A 261 -13.01 14.39 6.47
N PRO A 262 -12.81 13.24 7.16
CA PRO A 262 -13.65 12.06 6.98
C PRO A 262 -15.15 12.34 7.14
N ARG A 263 -15.51 13.35 7.93
CA ARG A 263 -16.91 13.80 8.13
C ARG A 263 -17.52 14.45 6.88
N LYS A 264 -16.68 14.81 5.91
CA LYS A 264 -17.04 15.48 4.65
C LYS A 264 -16.70 14.65 3.42
N ALA A 265 -16.28 13.39 3.61
CA ALA A 265 -15.88 12.52 2.51
C ALA A 265 -17.07 12.13 1.60
N ALA A 266 -18.29 12.00 2.15
CA ALA A 266 -19.44 11.55 1.37
C ALA A 266 -19.72 12.42 0.13
N GLY A 267 -19.65 11.78 -1.06
CA GLY A 267 -19.82 12.45 -2.35
C GLY A 267 -18.61 13.28 -2.78
N PHE A 268 -17.46 13.15 -2.12
CA PHE A 268 -16.19 13.75 -2.53
C PHE A 268 -15.74 13.16 -3.86
N LEU A 269 -15.74 11.83 -3.97
CA LEU A 269 -15.30 11.17 -5.20
C LEU A 269 -16.26 11.40 -6.36
N GLU A 270 -17.52 11.72 -6.11
CA GLU A 270 -18.45 12.03 -7.21
C GLU A 270 -18.17 13.41 -7.84
N ARG A 271 -17.47 14.29 -7.11
CA ARG A 271 -17.21 15.69 -7.49
C ARG A 271 -15.73 15.91 -7.84
N GLY A 272 -15.48 16.85 -8.74
CA GLY A 272 -14.11 17.26 -9.09
C GLY A 272 -13.31 16.22 -9.89
N ALA A 273 -12.00 16.41 -9.92
CA ALA A 273 -11.10 15.67 -10.82
C ALA A 273 -10.86 14.21 -10.39
N ALA A 274 -11.03 13.85 -9.11
CA ALA A 274 -10.97 12.45 -8.67
C ALA A 274 -12.12 11.64 -9.29
N GLY A 275 -13.33 12.19 -9.25
CA GLY A 275 -14.50 11.58 -9.89
C GLY A 275 -14.43 11.53 -11.40
N GLU A 276 -13.83 12.54 -12.03
CA GLU A 276 -13.58 12.51 -13.47
C GLU A 276 -12.69 11.33 -13.85
N LYS A 277 -11.60 11.11 -13.11
CA LYS A 277 -10.72 9.96 -13.33
C LYS A 277 -11.42 8.63 -13.11
N LEU A 278 -12.19 8.49 -12.04
CA LEU A 278 -12.93 7.26 -11.76
C LEU A 278 -14.02 6.97 -12.81
N ARG A 279 -14.74 7.99 -13.28
CA ARG A 279 -15.69 7.85 -14.39
C ARG A 279 -15.02 7.47 -15.70
N TYR A 280 -13.84 8.02 -15.98
CA TYR A 280 -13.07 7.60 -17.16
C TYR A 280 -12.62 6.14 -17.03
N LEU A 281 -12.11 5.72 -15.86
CA LEU A 281 -11.77 4.32 -15.61
C LEU A 281 -12.98 3.38 -15.73
N GLU A 282 -14.16 3.83 -15.31
CA GLU A 282 -15.44 3.11 -15.50
C GLU A 282 -15.80 3.02 -16.98
N HIS A 283 -15.67 4.11 -17.74
CA HIS A 283 -15.93 4.15 -19.18
C HIS A 283 -15.06 3.16 -19.98
N ILE A 284 -13.78 3.02 -19.61
CA ILE A 284 -12.85 2.08 -20.27
C ILE A 284 -12.85 0.68 -19.65
N GLY A 285 -13.77 0.38 -18.73
CA GLY A 285 -13.97 -0.95 -18.15
C GLY A 285 -12.97 -1.38 -17.07
N LEU A 286 -12.14 -0.47 -16.55
CA LEU A 286 -11.21 -0.74 -15.44
C LEU A 286 -11.85 -0.54 -14.05
N ALA A 287 -13.04 0.06 -14.00
CA ALA A 287 -13.83 0.23 -12.80
C ALA A 287 -15.31 -0.02 -13.08
N ASP A 288 -16.07 -0.29 -12.03
CA ASP A 288 -17.54 -0.33 -12.03
C ASP A 288 -18.09 0.58 -10.92
N SER A 289 -19.39 0.49 -10.63
CA SER A 289 -20.03 1.40 -9.67
C SER A 289 -19.53 1.33 -8.24
N ARG A 290 -18.72 0.33 -7.87
CA ARG A 290 -18.20 0.13 -6.50
C ARG A 290 -17.34 1.27 -5.99
N TRP A 291 -16.62 1.99 -6.85
CA TRP A 291 -15.78 3.11 -6.40
C TRP A 291 -16.62 4.20 -5.69
N ARG A 292 -17.91 4.31 -5.99
CA ARG A 292 -18.85 5.24 -5.32
C ARG A 292 -19.13 4.89 -3.86
N GLN A 293 -18.75 3.70 -3.41
CA GLN A 293 -18.90 3.28 -2.01
C GLN A 293 -17.67 3.60 -1.16
N MET A 294 -16.53 3.97 -1.77
CA MET A 294 -15.29 4.22 -1.03
C MET A 294 -15.40 5.39 -0.07
N ASP A 295 -15.96 6.51 -0.51
CA ASP A 295 -16.00 7.72 0.30
C ASP A 295 -17.04 7.64 1.43
N ARG A 296 -18.05 6.78 1.25
CA ARG A 296 -19.02 6.38 2.29
C ARG A 296 -18.42 5.43 3.32
N ALA A 297 -17.32 4.74 2.98
CA ALA A 297 -16.56 3.94 3.93
C ALA A 297 -15.61 4.78 4.81
N CYS A 298 -15.42 6.06 4.50
CA CYS A 298 -14.59 6.95 5.30
C CYS A 298 -15.33 7.49 6.51
N TYR A 299 -14.64 7.53 7.65
CA TYR A 299 -15.20 8.05 8.89
C TYR A 299 -14.09 8.44 9.87
N GLY A 300 -14.46 9.25 10.85
CA GLY A 300 -13.63 9.59 12.01
C GLY A 300 -14.52 9.66 13.24
N VAL A 301 -14.17 8.92 14.29
CA VAL A 301 -15.04 8.75 15.46
C VAL A 301 -14.21 8.58 16.72
N GLN A 302 -14.74 9.10 17.82
CA GLN A 302 -14.24 8.81 19.16
C GLN A 302 -15.34 8.07 19.92
N HIS A 303 -14.97 7.00 20.63
CA HIS A 303 -15.92 6.25 21.43
C HIS A 303 -15.23 5.56 22.59
N ILE A 304 -16.06 5.15 23.55
CA ILE A 304 -15.61 4.41 24.71
C ILE A 304 -15.60 2.93 24.39
N VAL A 305 -14.49 2.26 24.69
CA VAL A 305 -14.39 0.79 24.62
C VAL A 305 -14.04 0.19 25.97
N HIS A 306 -14.44 -1.05 26.17
CA HIS A 306 -14.07 -1.85 27.32
C HIS A 306 -13.04 -2.89 26.85
N SER A 307 -11.80 -2.70 27.24
CA SER A 307 -10.70 -3.63 26.93
C SER A 307 -10.02 -4.02 28.24
N GLU A 308 -9.91 -5.33 28.48
CA GLU A 308 -9.37 -5.91 29.71
C GLU A 308 -10.05 -5.39 30.99
N GLY A 309 -11.38 -5.20 30.94
CA GLY A 309 -12.15 -4.68 32.07
C GLY A 309 -11.95 -3.20 32.38
N LYS A 310 -11.16 -2.46 31.58
CA LYS A 310 -10.96 -1.01 31.72
C LYS A 310 -11.77 -0.25 30.67
N ARG A 311 -12.40 0.84 31.11
CA ARG A 311 -13.06 1.82 30.23
C ARG A 311 -12.02 2.74 29.62
N ARG A 312 -11.96 2.83 28.29
CA ARG A 312 -10.95 3.60 27.55
C ARG A 312 -11.60 4.45 26.48
N LEU A 313 -11.03 5.63 26.20
CA LEU A 313 -11.38 6.41 25.03
C LEU A 313 -10.52 5.96 23.85
N ALA A 314 -11.13 5.72 22.71
CA ALA A 314 -10.43 5.33 21.49
C ALA A 314 -10.89 6.19 20.31
N GLY A 315 -9.98 6.40 19.36
CA GLY A 315 -10.24 7.09 18.10
C GLY A 315 -10.01 6.14 16.93
N ASP A 316 -11.01 6.04 16.05
CA ASP A 316 -10.93 5.26 14.80
C ASP A 316 -11.07 6.21 13.62
N VAL A 317 -10.21 6.03 12.63
CA VAL A 317 -10.20 6.85 11.42
C VAL A 317 -9.99 5.96 10.20
N VAL A 318 -10.85 6.11 9.20
CA VAL A 318 -10.69 5.56 7.85
C VAL A 318 -10.77 6.71 6.85
N LYS A 319 -9.74 6.85 6.03
CA LYS A 319 -9.61 7.90 5.02
C LYS A 319 -9.52 7.31 3.62
N LEU A 320 -9.94 8.10 2.65
CA LEU A 320 -9.56 7.90 1.26
C LEU A 320 -8.04 8.10 1.16
N ASP A 321 -7.32 7.15 0.60
CA ASP A 321 -5.89 7.33 0.31
C ASP A 321 -5.66 7.66 -1.17
N GLY A 322 -6.14 6.77 -2.04
CA GLY A 322 -5.93 6.94 -3.47
C GLY A 322 -6.49 5.81 -4.33
N ILE A 323 -6.04 5.81 -5.58
CA ILE A 323 -6.26 4.73 -6.54
C ILE A 323 -4.94 4.26 -7.11
N LYS A 324 -4.89 3.01 -7.55
CA LYS A 324 -3.76 2.47 -8.30
C LYS A 324 -4.24 1.82 -9.57
N VAL A 325 -3.69 2.24 -10.69
CA VAL A 325 -3.88 1.58 -11.98
C VAL A 325 -2.68 0.68 -12.23
N ARG A 326 -2.93 -0.57 -12.59
CA ARG A 326 -1.93 -1.58 -12.89
C ARG A 326 -1.87 -1.82 -14.38
N PHE A 327 -0.66 -1.78 -14.92
CA PHE A 327 -0.35 -2.09 -16.29
C PHE A 327 0.47 -3.37 -16.36
N LYS A 328 0.23 -4.18 -17.39
CA LYS A 328 1.01 -5.38 -17.71
C LYS A 328 1.32 -5.37 -19.19
N LYS A 329 2.60 -5.48 -19.55
CA LYS A 329 3.06 -5.40 -20.95
C LYS A 329 2.47 -4.18 -21.67
N GLY A 330 2.52 -3.02 -21.01
CA GLY A 330 2.03 -1.77 -21.56
C GLY A 330 0.52 -1.57 -21.56
N ASN A 331 -0.29 -2.55 -21.16
CA ASN A 331 -1.75 -2.47 -21.16
C ASN A 331 -2.29 -2.38 -19.73
N ALA A 332 -3.24 -1.48 -19.49
CA ALA A 332 -3.94 -1.43 -18.21
C ALA A 332 -4.87 -2.63 -18.06
N TYR A 333 -4.84 -3.28 -16.90
CA TYR A 333 -5.66 -4.50 -16.66
C TYR A 333 -6.44 -4.46 -15.35
N LEU A 334 -6.12 -3.53 -14.45
CA LEU A 334 -6.77 -3.42 -13.15
C LEU A 334 -6.66 -2.01 -12.60
N ALA A 335 -7.74 -1.52 -12.00
CA ALA A 335 -7.69 -0.39 -11.08
C ALA A 335 -8.15 -0.84 -9.68
N LYS A 336 -7.52 -0.28 -8.64
CA LYS A 336 -7.83 -0.54 -7.23
C LYS A 336 -8.04 0.75 -6.47
N GLY A 337 -8.86 0.70 -5.44
CA GLY A 337 -9.03 1.75 -4.43
C GLY A 337 -8.27 1.42 -3.15
N TYR A 338 -7.83 2.45 -2.45
CA TYR A 338 -7.06 2.39 -1.21
C TYR A 338 -7.80 3.16 -0.11
N LEU A 339 -8.08 2.47 0.99
CA LEU A 339 -8.55 3.09 2.23
C LEU A 339 -7.48 2.94 3.31
N LEU A 340 -7.02 4.06 3.86
CA LEU A 340 -6.07 4.08 4.96
C LEU A 340 -6.84 4.11 6.29
N ALA A 341 -6.54 3.17 7.17
CA ALA A 341 -7.30 2.90 8.38
C ALA A 341 -6.38 2.83 9.60
N GLN A 342 -6.73 3.56 10.66
CA GLN A 342 -5.95 3.65 11.90
C GLN A 342 -6.88 3.69 13.11
N SER A 343 -6.49 2.99 14.17
CA SER A 343 -7.21 2.96 15.45
C SER A 343 -6.22 3.06 16.61
N TYR A 344 -6.54 3.86 17.62
CA TYR A 344 -5.67 4.08 18.77
C TYR A 344 -6.44 4.51 20.02
N TYR A 345 -5.87 4.22 21.20
CA TYR A 345 -6.32 4.81 22.46
C TYR A 345 -5.92 6.29 22.56
N LEU A 346 -6.82 7.12 23.09
CA LEU A 346 -6.65 8.58 23.24
C LEU A 346 -6.15 8.98 24.62
#